data_AF-A0A1M3LN17-F1
#
_entry.id   AF-A0A1M3LN17-F1
#
_cell.length_a   1.000
_cell.length_b   1.000
_cell.length_c   1.000
_cell.angle_alpha   90.00
_cell.angle_beta   90.00
_cell.angle_gamma   90.00
#
_symmetry.space_group_name_H-M   'P 1'
#
loop_
_entity.id
_entity.type
_entity.pdbx_description
1 polymer ?
#
loop_
_entity_poly.entity_id
_entity_poly.type
_entity_poly.pdbx_seq_one_letter_code
_entity_poly.pdbx_strand_id
1 'polypeptide(L)'
;MQPASSGVSLPDRQGSAIVTWKAIGITALALGLVAFLSFFALMFAALYGGGTVGTATILLVLAAVLIILGFVGVAIVYNQQSAQRNDLADALTRAGHPGVDVRRLQVGRPVPSPQGVELRLRKARDDSGARWLLVDAYAYAAPPAR
;
A
#
# COMPACT_ATOMS: atom_id res chain seq x y z
N MET A 1 13.06 -29.69 -0.37
CA MET A 1 11.98 -29.76 -1.39
C MET A 1 11.51 -28.34 -1.65
N GLN A 2 11.65 -27.83 -2.88
CA GLN A 2 11.00 -26.57 -3.25
C GLN A 2 9.48 -26.78 -3.21
N PRO A 3 8.70 -25.87 -2.61
CA PRO A 3 7.25 -26.01 -2.58
C PRO A 3 6.69 -26.00 -4.01
N ALA A 4 5.61 -26.74 -4.22
CA ALA A 4 4.86 -26.65 -5.47
C ALA A 4 4.30 -25.22 -5.56
N SER A 5 4.76 -24.43 -6.52
CA SER A 5 4.09 -23.18 -6.85
C SER A 5 2.65 -23.52 -7.23
N SER A 6 1.67 -22.80 -6.72
CA SER A 6 0.24 -22.99 -7.05
C SER A 6 -0.09 -22.73 -8.54
N GLY A 7 0.92 -22.58 -9.40
CA GLY A 7 0.78 -22.16 -10.79
C GLY A 7 0.51 -20.66 -10.95
N VAL A 8 0.32 -19.91 -9.85
CA VAL A 8 0.05 -18.48 -9.90
C VAL A 8 1.34 -17.67 -9.78
N SER A 9 1.66 -16.98 -10.87
CA SER A 9 2.69 -15.93 -10.93
C SER A 9 2.09 -14.67 -11.54
N LEU A 10 2.29 -13.53 -10.87
CA LEU A 10 1.81 -12.23 -11.30
C LEU A 10 2.97 -11.24 -11.30
N PRO A 11 3.14 -10.42 -12.35
CA PRO A 11 4.16 -9.38 -12.34
C PRO A 11 3.79 -8.30 -11.30
N ASP A 12 4.71 -7.97 -10.39
CA ASP A 12 4.54 -6.92 -9.38
C ASP A 12 4.81 -5.54 -10.00
N ARG A 13 3.96 -5.13 -10.94
CA ARG A 13 4.08 -3.85 -11.64
C ARG A 13 3.83 -2.64 -10.74
N GLN A 14 3.07 -2.84 -9.67
CA GLN A 14 2.56 -1.76 -8.83
C GLN A 14 3.30 -1.63 -7.50
N GLY A 15 4.06 -2.64 -7.07
CA GLY A 15 4.71 -2.65 -5.77
C GLY A 15 5.69 -1.50 -5.53
N SER A 16 6.45 -1.07 -6.55
CA SER A 16 7.31 0.12 -6.45
C SER A 16 6.49 1.41 -6.40
N ALA A 17 5.52 1.56 -7.30
CA ALA A 17 4.66 2.73 -7.39
C ALA A 17 3.88 2.97 -6.08
N ILE A 18 3.33 1.91 -5.47
CA ILE A 18 2.63 1.97 -4.20
C ILE A 18 3.55 2.51 -3.08
N VAL A 19 4.79 2.02 -3.00
CA VAL A 19 5.75 2.49 -1.98
C VAL A 19 6.11 3.95 -2.21
N THR A 20 6.37 4.34 -3.46
CA THR A 20 6.69 5.73 -3.81
C THR A 20 5.54 6.67 -3.50
N TRP A 21 4.31 6.36 -3.93
CA TRP A 21 3.13 7.20 -3.66
C TRP A 21 2.76 7.26 -2.18
N LYS A 22 2.97 6.17 -1.44
CA LYS A 22 2.82 6.17 0.02
C LYS A 22 3.82 7.11 0.68
N ALA A 23 5.09 7.06 0.26
CA ALA A 23 6.11 7.97 0.77
C ALA A 23 5.77 9.43 0.45
N ILE A 24 5.45 9.73 -0.82
CA ILE A 24 5.03 11.08 -1.25
C ILE A 24 3.81 11.56 -0.44
N GLY A 25 2.77 10.73 -0.31
CA GLY A 25 1.56 11.10 0.41
C GLY A 25 1.82 11.39 1.89
N ILE A 26 2.62 10.55 2.57
CA ILE A 26 2.97 10.76 3.98
C ILE A 26 3.81 12.04 4.14
N THR A 27 4.82 12.23 3.30
CA THR A 27 5.69 13.42 3.35
C THR A 27 4.88 14.69 3.09
N ALA A 28 3.99 14.69 2.09
CA ALA A 28 3.14 15.83 1.78
C ALA A 28 2.20 16.16 2.95
N LEU A 29 1.55 15.17 3.57
CA LEU A 29 0.71 15.40 4.76
C LEU A 29 1.50 15.95 5.95
N ALA A 30 2.70 15.41 6.21
CA ALA A 30 3.56 15.89 7.29
C ALA A 30 3.97 17.34 7.08
N LEU A 31 4.40 17.71 5.87
CA LEU A 31 4.74 19.09 5.54
C LEU A 31 3.51 20.01 5.60
N GLY A 32 2.35 19.53 5.14
CA GLY A 32 1.09 20.27 5.21
C GLY A 32 0.69 20.58 6.65
N LEU A 33 0.86 19.62 7.56
CA LEU A 33 0.62 19.82 8.99
C LEU A 33 1.57 20.85 9.60
N VAL A 34 2.87 20.78 9.28
CA VAL A 34 3.86 21.76 9.75
C VAL A 34 3.53 23.18 9.25
N ALA A 35 3.17 23.31 7.97
CA ALA A 35 2.75 24.59 7.39
C ALA A 35 1.48 25.13 8.06
N PHE A 36 0.51 24.26 8.33
CA PHE A 36 -0.73 24.61 9.02
C PHE A 36 -0.47 25.08 10.47
N LEU A 37 0.37 24.38 11.23
CA LEU A 37 0.75 24.80 12.59
C LEU A 37 1.52 26.14 12.58
N SER A 38 2.41 26.31 11.60
CA SER A 38 3.18 27.54 11.41
C SER A 38 2.27 28.73 11.06
N PHE A 39 1.21 28.50 10.27
CA PHE A 39 0.17 29.50 10.02
C PHE A 39 -0.50 29.97 11.32
N PHE A 40 -0.92 29.05 12.19
CA PHE A 40 -1.54 29.41 13.48
C PHE A 40 -0.60 30.23 14.37
N ALA A 41 0.69 29.87 14.42
CA ALA A 41 1.69 30.63 15.17
C ALA A 41 1.85 32.07 14.63
N LEU A 42 1.93 32.24 13.30
CA LEU A 42 2.02 33.56 12.68
C LEU A 42 0.73 34.36 12.81
N MET A 43 -0.43 33.71 12.79
CA MET A 43 -1.73 34.36 12.98
C MET A 43 -1.88 34.90 14.40
N PHE A 44 -1.42 34.14 15.40
CA PHE A 44 -1.31 34.62 16.78
C PHE A 44 -0.38 35.84 16.86
N ALA A 45 0.81 35.79 16.24
CA ALA A 45 1.71 36.94 16.18
C ALA A 45 1.09 38.15 15.45
N ALA A 46 0.28 37.93 14.41
CA ALA A 46 -0.39 38.97 13.64
C ALA A 46 -1.43 39.75 14.46
N LEU A 47 -2.12 39.08 15.39
CA LEU A 47 -3.07 39.71 16.30
C LEU A 47 -2.41 40.76 17.22
N TYR A 48 -1.12 40.59 17.50
CA TYR A 48 -0.34 41.47 18.38
C TYR A 48 0.67 42.35 17.64
N GLY A 49 0.92 42.14 16.34
CA GLY A 49 1.89 42.88 15.53
C GLY A 49 1.52 42.91 14.04
N GLY A 50 1.26 44.10 13.51
CA GLY A 50 0.61 44.32 12.20
C GLY A 50 1.38 43.98 10.92
N GLY A 51 2.37 43.06 10.94
CA GLY A 51 3.27 42.82 9.81
C GLY A 51 3.21 41.44 9.14
N THR A 52 2.48 40.46 9.69
CA THR A 52 2.66 39.03 9.31
C THR A 52 1.55 38.43 8.44
N VAL A 53 0.55 39.21 8.02
CA VAL A 53 -0.65 38.73 7.28
C VAL A 53 -0.29 38.08 5.94
N GLY A 54 0.67 38.66 5.20
CA GLY A 54 1.11 38.11 3.90
C GLY A 54 1.77 36.73 4.05
N THR A 55 2.69 36.59 5.01
CA THR A 55 3.37 35.32 5.30
C THR A 55 2.40 34.24 5.78
N ALA A 56 1.43 34.62 6.62
CA ALA A 56 0.38 33.69 7.06
C ALA A 56 -0.45 33.17 5.88
N THR A 57 -0.88 34.06 4.97
CA THR A 57 -1.66 33.67 3.79
C THR A 57 -0.91 32.68 2.90
N ILE A 58 0.41 32.91 2.68
CA ILE A 58 1.26 31.99 1.90
C ILE A 58 1.34 30.61 2.55
N LEU A 59 1.54 30.54 3.87
CA LEU A 59 1.60 29.27 4.59
C LEU A 59 0.28 28.50 4.55
N LEU A 60 -0.86 29.20 4.60
CA LEU A 60 -2.18 28.57 4.49
C LEU A 60 -2.35 27.91 3.11
N VAL A 61 -2.01 28.63 2.04
CA VAL A 61 -2.09 28.10 0.67
C VAL A 61 -1.15 26.91 0.50
N LEU A 62 0.08 27.02 1.01
CA LEU A 62 1.05 25.93 0.96
C LEU A 62 0.55 24.68 1.71
N ALA A 63 -0.01 24.87 2.91
CA ALA A 63 -0.60 23.79 3.70
C ALA A 63 -1.74 23.11 2.94
N ALA A 64 -2.66 23.88 2.33
CA ALA A 64 -3.77 23.35 1.57
C ALA A 64 -3.29 22.50 0.37
N VAL A 65 -2.31 23.00 -0.40
CA VAL A 65 -1.74 22.27 -1.54
C VAL A 65 -1.10 20.95 -1.08
N LEU A 66 -0.32 20.98 0.00
CA LEU A 66 0.34 19.79 0.55
C LEU A 66 -0.65 18.75 1.08
N ILE A 67 -1.75 19.19 1.71
CA ILE A 67 -2.82 18.31 2.16
C ILE A 67 -3.51 17.64 0.96
N ILE A 68 -3.81 18.40 -0.10
CA ILE A 68 -4.40 17.88 -1.34
C ILE A 68 -3.48 16.83 -1.98
N LEU A 69 -2.18 17.13 -2.12
CA LEU A 69 -1.19 16.18 -2.65
C LEU A 69 -1.12 14.90 -1.79
N GLY A 70 -1.18 15.07 -0.48
CA GLY A 70 -1.28 13.97 0.48
C GLY A 70 -2.47 13.06 0.22
N PHE A 71 -3.65 13.66 0.08
CA PHE A 71 -4.91 12.94 -0.19
C PHE A 71 -4.89 12.23 -1.54
N VAL A 72 -4.40 12.90 -2.59
CA VAL A 72 -4.22 12.30 -3.92
C VAL A 72 -3.28 11.10 -3.85
N GLY A 73 -2.17 11.20 -3.13
CA GLY A 73 -1.24 10.09 -2.93
C GLY A 73 -1.91 8.88 -2.27
N VAL A 74 -2.73 9.10 -1.24
CA VAL A 74 -3.51 8.03 -0.58
C VAL A 74 -4.52 7.39 -1.54
N ALA A 75 -5.25 8.19 -2.31
CA ALA A 75 -6.23 7.70 -3.28
C ALA A 75 -5.57 6.83 -4.37
N ILE A 76 -4.41 7.25 -4.89
CA ILE A 76 -3.64 6.48 -5.87
C ILE A 76 -3.19 5.14 -5.28
N VAL A 77 -2.64 5.15 -4.06
CA VAL A 77 -2.22 3.91 -3.36
C VAL A 77 -3.40 2.95 -3.18
N TYR A 78 -4.56 3.47 -2.77
CA TYR A 78 -5.75 2.65 -2.58
C TYR A 78 -6.23 2.02 -3.89
N ASN A 79 -6.27 2.80 -4.98
CA ASN A 79 -6.67 2.32 -6.29
C ASN A 79 -5.73 1.23 -6.82
N GLN A 80 -4.41 1.45 -6.71
CA GLN A 80 -3.39 0.46 -7.09
C GLN A 80 -3.52 -0.83 -6.27
N GLN A 81 -3.65 -0.74 -4.94
CA GLN A 81 -3.85 -1.92 -4.11
C GLN A 81 -5.13 -2.69 -4.46
N SER A 82 -6.22 -1.98 -4.82
CA SER A 82 -7.46 -2.62 -5.25
C SER A 82 -7.29 -3.36 -6.57
N ALA A 83 -6.62 -2.75 -7.56
CA ALA A 83 -6.34 -3.38 -8.85
C ALA A 83 -5.49 -4.65 -8.68
N GLN A 84 -4.39 -4.58 -7.91
CA GLN A 84 -3.52 -5.73 -7.66
C GLN A 84 -4.26 -6.88 -6.95
N ARG A 85 -5.22 -6.58 -6.07
CA ARG A 85 -6.05 -7.60 -5.40
C ARG A 85 -7.01 -8.28 -6.37
N ASN A 86 -7.62 -7.53 -7.29
CA ASN A 86 -8.51 -8.10 -8.28
C ASN A 86 -7.74 -9.02 -9.25
N ASP A 87 -6.58 -8.57 -9.75
CA ASP A 87 -5.72 -9.38 -10.61
C ASP A 87 -5.29 -10.70 -9.93
N LEU A 88 -4.98 -10.64 -8.62
CA LEU A 88 -4.63 -11.80 -7.82
C LEU A 88 -5.81 -12.73 -7.55
N ALA A 89 -7.01 -12.18 -7.32
CA ALA A 89 -8.25 -12.97 -7.18
C ALA A 89 -8.58 -13.74 -8.47
N ASP A 90 -8.45 -13.08 -9.62
CA ASP A 90 -8.70 -13.68 -10.93
C ASP A 90 -7.66 -14.75 -11.28
N ALA A 91 -6.40 -14.53 -10.93
CA ALA A 91 -5.35 -15.54 -11.12
C ALA A 91 -5.54 -16.75 -10.21
N LEU A 92 -5.89 -16.54 -8.94
CA LEU A 92 -6.21 -17.62 -8.00
C LEU A 92 -7.43 -18.42 -8.47
N THR A 93 -8.48 -17.75 -8.93
CA THR A 93 -9.68 -18.42 -9.46
C THR A 93 -9.34 -19.27 -10.68
N ARG A 94 -8.50 -18.77 -11.60
CA ARG A 94 -8.03 -19.53 -12.79
C ARG A 94 -7.11 -20.69 -12.43
N ALA A 95 -6.27 -20.56 -11.41
CA ALA A 95 -5.49 -21.66 -10.85
C ALA A 95 -6.34 -22.66 -10.07
N GLY A 96 -7.66 -22.44 -10.04
CA GLY A 96 -8.60 -23.27 -9.33
C GLY A 96 -8.43 -23.11 -7.84
N HIS A 97 -8.34 -21.91 -7.28
CA HIS A 97 -8.45 -21.65 -5.84
C HIS A 97 -9.54 -20.59 -5.58
N PRO A 98 -10.81 -20.85 -5.96
CA PRO A 98 -11.89 -19.88 -5.80
C PRO A 98 -12.20 -19.62 -4.32
N GLY A 99 -12.63 -18.40 -3.98
CA GLY A 99 -13.10 -18.05 -2.63
C GLY A 99 -12.00 -17.75 -1.60
N VAL A 100 -10.73 -17.72 -2.01
CA VAL A 100 -9.62 -17.29 -1.15
C VAL A 100 -9.72 -15.78 -0.88
N ASP A 101 -9.67 -15.38 0.39
CA ASP A 101 -9.66 -13.97 0.78
C ASP A 101 -8.28 -13.35 0.48
N VAL A 102 -8.18 -12.72 -0.70
CA VAL A 102 -6.96 -12.06 -1.17
C VAL A 102 -6.51 -10.92 -0.26
N ARG A 103 -7.41 -10.32 0.54
CA ARG A 103 -7.04 -9.27 1.51
C ARG A 103 -6.23 -9.84 2.67
N ARG A 104 -6.42 -11.12 2.99
CA ARG A 104 -5.65 -11.85 4.01
C ARG A 104 -4.34 -12.42 3.47
N LEU A 105 -4.23 -12.53 2.14
CA LEU A 105 -3.05 -13.07 1.44
C LEU A 105 -1.91 -12.04 1.47
N GLN A 106 -1.19 -12.00 2.59
CA GLN A 106 -0.03 -11.15 2.82
C GLN A 106 1.24 -11.96 2.66
N VAL A 107 2.34 -11.30 2.27
CA VAL A 107 3.64 -11.96 2.09
C VAL A 107 4.02 -12.68 3.38
N GLY A 108 4.30 -13.98 3.28
CA GLY A 108 4.69 -14.83 4.41
C GLY A 108 3.56 -15.29 5.33
N ARG A 109 2.32 -14.81 5.15
CA ARG A 109 1.17 -15.26 5.95
C ARG A 109 0.41 -16.38 5.21
N PRO A 110 0.22 -17.56 5.82
CA PRO A 110 -0.61 -18.60 5.23
C PRO A 110 -2.09 -18.21 5.23
N VAL A 111 -2.77 -18.53 4.14
CA VAL A 111 -4.22 -18.41 4.01
C VAL A 111 -4.78 -19.75 3.56
N PRO A 112 -5.79 -20.29 4.26
CA PRO A 112 -6.42 -21.53 3.85
C PRO A 112 -7.19 -21.34 2.54
N SER A 113 -6.98 -22.26 1.62
CA SER A 113 -7.82 -22.43 0.43
C SER A 113 -8.94 -23.43 0.71
N PRO A 114 -10.14 -23.26 0.12
CA PRO A 114 -11.23 -24.25 0.22
C PRO A 114 -10.86 -25.66 -0.26
N GLN A 115 -9.72 -25.83 -0.91
CA GLN A 115 -9.24 -27.09 -1.45
C GLN A 115 -8.30 -27.85 -0.50
N GLY A 116 -8.22 -27.44 0.76
CA GLY A 116 -7.39 -28.12 1.75
C GLY A 116 -5.89 -27.89 1.53
N VAL A 117 -5.52 -26.75 0.96
CA VAL A 117 -4.12 -26.29 0.85
C VAL A 117 -3.94 -24.94 1.51
N GLU A 118 -2.76 -24.69 2.08
CA GLU A 118 -2.35 -23.36 2.54
C GLU A 118 -1.65 -22.61 1.41
N LEU A 119 -2.16 -21.43 1.09
CA LEU A 119 -1.54 -20.55 0.11
C LEU A 119 -0.68 -19.52 0.83
N ARG A 120 0.54 -19.31 0.33
CA ARG A 120 1.44 -18.26 0.82
C ARG A 120 1.91 -17.39 -0.32
N LEU A 121 1.76 -16.09 -0.15
CA LEU A 121 2.30 -15.11 -1.08
C LEU A 121 3.80 -14.94 -0.84
N ARG A 122 4.59 -15.02 -1.91
CA ARG A 122 6.03 -14.80 -1.92
C ARG A 122 6.37 -13.75 -2.97
N LYS A 123 7.30 -12.85 -2.65
CA LYS A 123 7.90 -11.95 -3.64
C LYS A 123 9.17 -12.59 -4.17
N ALA A 124 9.30 -12.64 -5.49
CA ALA A 124 10.50 -13.11 -6.17
C ALA A 124 10.98 -12.06 -7.16
N ARG A 125 12.23 -12.20 -7.57
CA ARG A 125 12.83 -11.39 -8.62
C ARG A 125 13.38 -12.34 -9.66
N ASP A 126 13.14 -12.06 -10.93
CA ASP A 126 13.77 -12.82 -12.01
C ASP A 126 15.19 -12.33 -12.28
N ASP A 127 15.89 -13.05 -13.17
CA ASP A 127 17.28 -12.74 -13.55
C ASP A 127 17.41 -11.39 -14.27
N SER A 128 16.32 -10.88 -14.84
CA SER A 128 16.25 -9.54 -15.45
C SER A 128 16.00 -8.43 -14.42
N GLY A 129 15.78 -8.78 -13.16
CA GLY A 129 15.48 -7.85 -12.08
C GLY A 129 14.00 -7.44 -12.00
N ALA A 130 13.10 -8.05 -12.77
CA ALA A 130 11.68 -7.81 -12.66
C ALA A 130 11.10 -8.50 -11.42
N ARG A 131 10.12 -7.86 -10.78
CA ARG A 131 9.51 -8.35 -9.54
C ARG A 131 8.26 -9.15 -9.85
N TRP A 132 8.09 -10.25 -9.13
CA TRP A 132 7.00 -11.18 -9.28
C TRP A 132 6.36 -11.49 -7.93
N LEU A 133 5.04 -11.62 -7.94
CA LEU A 133 4.25 -12.18 -6.87
C LEU A 133 3.95 -13.63 -7.22
N LEU A 134 4.51 -14.53 -6.43
CA LEU A 134 4.30 -15.97 -6.54
C LEU A 134 3.38 -16.41 -5.42
N VAL A 135 2.45 -17.32 -5.71
CA VAL A 135 1.68 -17.99 -4.66
C VAL A 135 2.16 -19.44 -4.58
N ASP A 136 2.71 -19.81 -3.43
CA ASP A 136 3.13 -21.18 -3.15
C ASP A 136 1.97 -21.91 -2.46
N ALA A 137 1.68 -23.14 -2.87
CA ALA A 137 0.68 -24.00 -2.23
C ALA A 137 1.39 -25.03 -1.36
N TYR A 138 0.95 -25.13 -0.11
CA TYR A 138 1.44 -26.10 0.87
C TYR A 138 0.31 -27.05 1.24
N ALA A 139 0.62 -28.33 1.38
CA ALA A 139 -0.31 -29.28 1.98
C ALA A 139 -0.65 -28.79 3.40
N TYR A 140 -1.93 -28.82 3.75
CA TYR A 140 -2.40 -28.40 5.07
C TYR A 140 -1.75 -29.29 6.13
N ALA A 141 -0.78 -28.75 6.88
CA ALA A 141 -0.28 -29.43 8.06
C ALA A 141 -1.35 -29.31 9.14
N ALA A 142 -2.00 -30.43 9.50
CA ALA A 142 -2.88 -30.47 10.64
C ALA A 142 -2.17 -29.82 11.85
N PRO A 143 -2.82 -28.92 12.61
CA PRO A 143 -2.24 -28.39 13.83
C PRO A 143 -1.78 -29.57 14.71
N PRO A 144 -0.59 -29.52 15.32
CA PRO A 144 -0.19 -30.56 16.25
C PRO A 144 -1.29 -30.69 17.31
N ALA A 145 -1.86 -31.89 17.42
CA ALA A 145 -2.84 -32.21 18.44
C ALA A 145 -2.21 -31.85 19.80
N ARG A 146 -2.84 -30.91 20.51
CA ARG A 146 -2.46 -30.57 21.89
C ARG A 146 -3.01 -31.62 22.84
#